data_AF-A0A968HZK4-F1
#
_entry.id   AF-A0A968HZK4-F1
#
_cell.length_a   1.000
_cell.length_b   1.000
_cell.length_c   1.000
_cell.angle_alpha   90.00
_cell.angle_beta   90.00
_cell.angle_gamma   90.00
#
_symmetry.space_group_name_H-M   'P 1'
#
loop_
_entity.id
_entity.type
_entity.pdbx_description
1 polymer ?
#
loop_
_entity_poly.entity_id
_entity_poly.type
_entity_poly.pdbx_seq_one_letter_code
_entity_poly.pdbx_strand_id
1 'polypeptide(L)'
;MGFLCRGLPLWHFFGWGEPPREAILVLGGSPGREQFAAEFARRHPDLPVIVSSGSPREYTLSVFARAGVARDRLFLDYRATDTVTNFTTALETLEKFQTTSVYVITDEFHMPRARTIGSIVLGSRGIRMQPLTVTSSIAKEEPIKTLRDGVRSVVWLVTGSAWGR
;
A
#
# COMPACT_ATOMS: atom_id res chain seq x y z
N MET A 1 -50.97 25.23 19.32
CA MET A 1 -49.93 25.72 18.41
C MET A 1 -48.60 25.64 19.15
N GLY A 2 -47.68 24.76 18.76
CA GLY A 2 -46.39 24.56 19.42
C GLY A 2 -45.78 23.23 19.00
N PHE A 3 -44.68 23.30 18.24
CA PHE A 3 -44.12 22.27 17.38
C PHE A 3 -43.46 21.08 18.12
N LEU A 4 -43.50 19.94 17.43
CA LEU A 4 -42.67 18.74 17.59
C LEU A 4 -41.18 19.07 17.85
N CYS A 5 -40.59 18.37 18.82
CA CYS A 5 -39.23 17.83 18.66
C CYS A 5 -39.28 16.34 18.98
N ARG A 6 -39.26 15.53 17.91
CA ARG A 6 -39.03 14.07 17.97
C ARG A 6 -37.62 13.83 18.51
N GLY A 7 -37.51 13.11 19.62
CA GLY A 7 -36.25 12.59 20.11
C GLY A 7 -35.65 11.64 19.09
N LEU A 8 -34.47 11.97 18.57
CA LEU A 8 -33.62 11.06 17.81
C LEU A 8 -33.06 10.01 18.79
N PRO A 9 -33.03 8.72 18.42
CA PRO A 9 -32.53 7.68 19.31
C PRO A 9 -31.02 7.82 19.49
N LEU A 10 -30.60 7.92 20.75
CA LEU A 10 -29.23 7.79 21.22
C LEU A 10 -28.74 6.37 20.94
N TRP A 11 -28.06 6.17 19.80
CA TRP A 11 -27.28 4.96 19.57
C TRP A 11 -25.94 5.09 20.29
N HIS A 12 -25.92 4.74 21.57
CA HIS A 12 -24.70 4.30 22.25
C HIS A 12 -24.67 2.78 22.22
N PHE A 13 -23.90 2.15 21.32
CA PHE A 13 -23.54 0.73 21.46
C PHE A 13 -22.14 0.43 20.86
N PHE A 14 -21.27 -0.05 21.75
CA PHE A 14 -20.09 -0.91 21.57
C PHE A 14 -18.84 -0.38 20.87
N GLY A 15 -17.77 -0.24 21.68
CA GLY A 15 -16.44 0.15 21.27
C GLY A 15 -15.71 -0.91 20.44
N TRP A 16 -15.78 -0.72 19.13
CA TRP A 16 -14.66 -0.97 18.23
C TRP A 16 -14.11 0.42 17.91
N GLY A 17 -12.79 0.62 17.99
CA GLY A 17 -12.19 1.90 17.58
C GLY A 17 -12.67 2.25 16.17
N GLU A 18 -12.83 3.54 15.87
CA GLU A 18 -13.18 4.00 14.53
C GLU A 18 -12.21 3.35 13.51
N PRO A 19 -12.71 2.75 12.43
CA PRO A 19 -11.86 2.09 11.44
C PRO A 19 -10.80 3.07 10.95
N PRO A 20 -9.53 2.62 10.79
CA PRO A 20 -8.46 3.53 10.43
C PRO A 20 -8.77 4.11 9.05
N ARG A 21 -9.01 5.42 9.02
CA ARG A 21 -9.35 6.14 7.78
C ARG A 21 -8.16 6.20 6.82
N GLU A 22 -6.98 5.82 7.30
CA GLU A 22 -5.72 5.86 6.58
C GLU A 22 -4.96 4.53 6.68
N ALA A 23 -4.24 4.16 5.62
CA ALA A 23 -3.37 2.98 5.61
C ALA A 23 -2.08 3.24 4.84
N ILE A 24 -1.08 2.37 5.05
CA ILE A 24 0.18 2.38 4.31
C ILE A 24 0.18 1.21 3.33
N LEU A 25 0.38 1.47 2.04
CA LEU A 25 0.57 0.46 1.00
C LEU A 25 1.99 0.55 0.46
N VAL A 26 2.78 -0.49 0.68
CA VAL A 26 4.15 -0.61 0.17
C VAL A 26 4.13 -1.43 -1.10
N LEU A 27 4.52 -0.82 -2.21
CA LEU A 27 4.75 -1.55 -3.46
C LEU A 27 6.15 -2.16 -3.40
N GLY A 28 6.21 -3.47 -3.28
CA GLY A 28 7.44 -4.24 -3.19
C GLY A 28 8.34 -4.07 -4.42
N GLY A 29 9.57 -4.53 -4.31
CA GLY A 29 10.58 -4.41 -5.36
C GLY A 29 12.00 -4.13 -4.88
N SER A 30 12.17 -3.69 -3.62
CA SER A 30 13.50 -3.68 -2.99
C SER A 30 13.43 -3.65 -1.45
N PRO A 31 14.46 -4.19 -0.77
CA PRO A 31 14.58 -4.11 0.69
C PRO A 31 14.57 -2.67 1.24
N GLY A 32 15.13 -1.72 0.51
CA GLY A 32 15.18 -0.31 0.92
C GLY A 32 13.80 0.33 1.05
N ARG A 33 12.82 -0.08 0.21
CA ARG A 33 11.43 0.41 0.33
C ARG A 33 10.78 -0.09 1.61
N GLU A 34 11.02 -1.34 2.01
CA GLU A 34 10.47 -1.91 3.23
C GLU A 34 11.11 -1.31 4.48
N GLN A 35 12.41 -1.03 4.46
CA GLN A 35 13.08 -0.32 5.56
C GLN A 35 12.51 1.07 5.76
N PHE A 36 12.35 1.85 4.68
CA PHE A 36 11.68 3.15 4.74
C PHE A 36 10.25 3.02 5.26
N ALA A 37 9.49 2.06 4.76
CA ALA A 37 8.10 1.84 5.17
C ALA A 37 8.00 1.45 6.66
N ALA A 38 8.92 0.64 7.17
CA ALA A 38 8.98 0.27 8.57
C ALA A 38 9.27 1.49 9.47
N GLU A 39 10.22 2.34 9.07
CA GLU A 39 10.50 3.61 9.77
C GLU A 39 9.35 4.62 9.69
N PHE A 40 8.62 4.64 8.58
CA PHE A 40 7.40 5.43 8.42
C PHE A 40 6.28 4.91 9.33
N ALA A 41 6.05 3.60 9.34
CA ALA A 41 5.03 2.93 10.16
C ALA A 41 5.31 3.01 11.66
N ARG A 42 6.59 3.05 12.08
CA ARG A 42 6.98 3.31 13.47
C ARG A 42 6.47 4.67 13.96
N ARG A 43 6.52 5.69 13.09
CA ARG A 43 6.05 7.05 13.39
C ARG A 43 4.53 7.22 13.30
N HIS A 44 3.84 6.24 12.73
CA HIS A 44 2.39 6.24 12.56
C HIS A 44 1.81 4.95 13.18
N PRO A 45 1.81 4.83 14.51
CA PRO A 45 1.55 3.57 15.22
C PRO A 45 0.12 3.02 15.05
N ASP A 46 -0.82 3.83 14.56
CA ASP A 46 -2.22 3.43 14.37
C ASP A 46 -2.53 2.98 12.95
N LEU A 47 -1.60 3.19 12.01
CA LEU A 47 -1.84 2.85 10.61
C LEU A 47 -1.51 1.38 10.33
N PRO A 48 -2.42 0.62 9.68
CA PRO A 48 -2.10 -0.69 9.15
C PRO A 48 -1.15 -0.55 7.95
N VAL A 49 -0.27 -1.53 7.80
CA VAL A 49 0.71 -1.61 6.71
C VAL A 49 0.41 -2.82 5.85
N ILE A 50 0.17 -2.57 4.56
CA ILE A 50 0.01 -3.59 3.53
C ILE A 50 1.28 -3.60 2.69
N VAL A 51 1.96 -4.74 2.59
CA VAL A 51 3.11 -4.93 1.71
C VAL A 51 2.69 -5.81 0.55
N SER A 52 2.65 -5.23 -0.66
CA SER A 52 2.27 -5.94 -1.89
C SER A 52 3.53 -6.38 -2.64
N SER A 53 3.70 -7.69 -2.82
CA SER A 53 4.83 -8.33 -3.50
C SER A 53 6.21 -7.84 -3.04
N GLY A 54 6.37 -7.72 -1.73
CA GLY A 54 7.63 -7.39 -1.07
C GLY A 54 8.67 -8.50 -1.14
N SER A 55 9.73 -8.32 -0.35
CA SER A 55 10.78 -9.30 -0.08
C SER A 55 10.19 -10.58 0.52
N PRO A 56 10.98 -11.67 0.61
CA PRO A 56 10.56 -12.88 1.29
C PRO A 56 9.96 -12.58 2.67
N ARG A 57 8.90 -13.31 3.03
CA ARG A 57 8.09 -13.07 4.22
C ARG A 57 8.91 -12.88 5.48
N GLU A 58 9.89 -13.75 5.70
CA GLU A 58 10.75 -13.74 6.87
C GLU A 58 11.58 -12.45 6.94
N TYR A 59 12.08 -11.98 5.78
CA TYR A 59 12.79 -10.72 5.68
C TYR A 59 11.88 -9.55 6.05
N THR A 60 10.71 -9.43 5.42
CA THR A 60 9.77 -8.34 5.67
C THR A 60 9.36 -8.32 7.15
N LEU A 61 8.99 -9.47 7.72
CA LEU A 61 8.65 -9.56 9.14
C LEU A 61 9.80 -9.09 10.03
N SER A 62 11.04 -9.48 9.72
CA SER A 62 12.21 -9.05 10.50
C SER A 62 12.48 -7.55 10.42
N VAL A 63 12.25 -6.92 9.27
CA VAL A 63 12.44 -5.47 9.07
C VAL A 63 11.43 -4.69 9.90
N PHE A 64 10.15 -5.04 9.79
CA PHE A 64 9.08 -4.37 10.53
C PHE A 64 9.17 -4.62 12.03
N ALA A 65 9.51 -5.83 12.46
CA ALA A 65 9.71 -6.15 13.88
C ALA A 65 10.87 -5.35 14.48
N ARG A 66 12.01 -5.23 13.78
CA ARG A 66 13.14 -4.40 14.24
C ARG A 66 12.81 -2.92 14.37
N ALA A 67 11.89 -2.42 13.54
CA ALA A 67 11.38 -1.05 13.65
C ALA A 67 10.31 -0.88 14.75
N GLY A 68 9.93 -1.95 15.46
CA GLY A 68 8.90 -1.91 16.51
C GLY A 68 7.47 -1.88 15.98
N VAL A 69 7.24 -2.29 14.73
CA VAL A 69 5.89 -2.38 14.16
C VAL A 69 5.24 -3.69 14.60
N ALA A 70 4.08 -3.59 15.24
CA ALA A 70 3.34 -4.74 15.73
C ALA A 70 2.86 -5.65 14.59
N ARG A 71 2.90 -6.96 14.82
CA ARG A 71 2.65 -7.98 13.77
C ARG A 71 1.23 -7.97 13.23
N ASP A 72 0.27 -7.63 14.09
CA ASP A 72 -1.16 -7.49 13.82
C ASP A 72 -1.49 -6.30 12.91
N ARG A 73 -0.58 -5.33 12.81
CA ARG A 73 -0.67 -4.20 11.88
C ARG A 73 -0.09 -4.48 10.50
N LEU A 74 0.60 -5.62 10.32
CA LEU A 74 1.34 -5.92 9.09
C LEU A 74 0.65 -7.00 8.25
N PHE A 75 0.19 -6.61 7.07
CA PHE A 75 -0.52 -7.45 6.10
C PHE A 75 0.37 -7.66 4.89
N LEU A 76 0.71 -8.92 4.59
CA LEU A 76 1.57 -9.26 3.46
C LEU A 76 0.71 -9.87 2.36
N ASP A 77 0.75 -9.28 1.17
CA ASP A 77 0.03 -9.74 -0.01
C ASP A 77 1.00 -10.10 -1.13
N TYR A 78 1.12 -11.38 -1.44
CA TYR A 78 2.02 -11.90 -2.48
C TYR A 78 1.29 -12.28 -3.77
N ARG A 79 0.01 -11.88 -3.92
CA ARG A 79 -0.80 -12.21 -5.11
C ARG A 79 -0.45 -11.36 -6.33
N ALA A 80 0.23 -10.22 -6.15
CA ALA A 80 0.48 -9.27 -7.21
C ALA A 80 1.71 -9.63 -8.07
N THR A 81 1.58 -9.47 -9.38
CA THR A 81 2.64 -9.74 -10.37
C THR A 81 3.11 -8.49 -11.11
N ASP A 82 2.36 -7.40 -11.00
CA ASP A 82 2.58 -6.14 -11.71
C ASP A 82 1.93 -4.98 -10.95
N THR A 83 2.16 -3.73 -11.37
CA THR A 83 1.63 -2.56 -10.64
C THR A 83 0.09 -2.51 -10.60
N VAL A 84 -0.64 -3.00 -11.60
CA VAL A 84 -2.11 -3.07 -11.55
C VAL A 84 -2.54 -4.04 -10.47
N THR A 85 -1.99 -5.26 -10.48
CA THR A 85 -2.33 -6.28 -9.49
C THR A 85 -1.88 -5.91 -8.08
N ASN A 86 -0.81 -5.11 -7.92
CA ASN A 86 -0.42 -4.56 -6.61
C ASN A 86 -1.55 -3.73 -5.97
N PHE A 87 -2.25 -2.92 -6.76
CA PHE A 87 -3.36 -2.11 -6.24
C PHE A 87 -4.65 -2.92 -6.09
N THR A 88 -5.01 -3.74 -7.09
CA THR A 88 -6.31 -4.41 -7.08
C THR A 88 -6.40 -5.51 -6.02
N THR A 89 -5.31 -6.21 -5.72
CA THR A 89 -5.27 -7.22 -4.64
C THR A 89 -5.33 -6.57 -3.25
N ALA A 90 -4.72 -5.39 -3.10
CA ALA A 90 -4.76 -4.63 -1.86
C ALA A 90 -6.15 -4.05 -1.53
N LEU A 91 -7.01 -3.82 -2.54
CA LEU A 91 -8.35 -3.26 -2.34
C LEU A 91 -9.18 -4.04 -1.32
N GLU A 92 -9.15 -5.37 -1.36
CA GLU A 92 -9.90 -6.22 -0.43
C GLU A 92 -9.53 -5.91 1.03
N THR A 93 -8.24 -5.68 1.29
CA THR A 93 -7.75 -5.36 2.64
C THR A 93 -8.07 -3.91 3.02
N LEU A 94 -7.93 -2.98 2.07
CA LEU A 94 -8.26 -1.57 2.28
C LEU A 94 -9.76 -1.35 2.58
N GLU A 95 -10.64 -2.11 1.92
CA GLU A 95 -12.08 -2.06 2.15
C GLU A 95 -12.45 -2.65 3.51
N LYS A 96 -11.81 -3.75 3.94
CA LYS A 96 -11.96 -4.30 5.29
C LYS A 96 -11.58 -3.29 6.38
N PHE A 97 -10.60 -2.43 6.11
CA PHE A 97 -10.21 -1.35 7.00
C PHE A 97 -11.04 -0.07 6.84
N GLN A 98 -11.98 -0.04 5.89
CA GLN A 98 -12.77 1.14 5.53
C GLN A 98 -11.88 2.36 5.25
N THR A 99 -10.71 2.12 4.65
CA THR A 99 -9.69 3.12 4.39
C THR A 99 -10.21 4.15 3.38
N THR A 100 -10.07 5.43 3.68
CA THR A 100 -10.44 6.55 2.78
C THR A 100 -9.22 7.24 2.16
N SER A 101 -8.03 6.96 2.66
CA SER A 101 -6.77 7.51 2.18
C SER A 101 -5.61 6.53 2.36
N VAL A 102 -4.71 6.43 1.40
CA VAL A 102 -3.59 5.47 1.45
C VAL A 102 -2.28 6.16 1.12
N TYR A 103 -1.30 6.02 2.01
CA TYR A 103 0.09 6.30 1.72
C TYR A 103 0.66 5.22 0.82
N VAL A 104 0.99 5.56 -0.43
CA VAL A 104 1.59 4.60 -1.36
C VAL A 104 3.09 4.83 -1.41
N ILE A 105 3.84 3.84 -0.93
CA ILE A 105 5.29 3.86 -0.86
C ILE A 105 5.87 3.06 -2.02
N THR A 106 6.70 3.73 -2.83
CA THR A 106 7.56 3.10 -3.84
C THR A 106 8.77 3.99 -4.12
N ASP A 107 9.74 3.53 -4.89
CA ASP A 107 10.85 4.37 -5.32
C ASP A 107 10.43 5.41 -6.38
N GLU A 108 11.32 6.38 -6.60
CA GLU A 108 11.15 7.47 -7.56
C GLU A 108 10.94 6.99 -9.00
N PHE A 109 11.59 5.89 -9.39
CA PHE A 109 11.49 5.33 -10.74
C PHE A 109 10.09 4.75 -11.01
N HIS A 110 9.48 4.07 -10.05
CA HIS A 110 8.17 3.44 -10.19
C HIS A 110 7.01 4.37 -9.84
N MET A 111 7.26 5.47 -9.13
CA MET A 111 6.21 6.37 -8.65
C MET A 111 5.32 6.95 -9.77
N PRO A 112 5.81 7.38 -10.94
CA PRO A 112 4.94 7.88 -12.01
C PRO A 112 3.87 6.87 -12.42
N ARG A 113 4.28 5.60 -12.62
CA ARG A 113 3.35 4.52 -12.96
C ARG A 113 2.38 4.22 -11.81
N ALA A 114 2.91 4.14 -10.59
CA ALA A 114 2.11 3.89 -9.40
C ALA A 114 1.05 4.99 -9.19
N ARG A 115 1.39 6.25 -9.45
CA ARG A 115 0.46 7.39 -9.34
C ARG A 115 -0.68 7.28 -10.34
N THR A 116 -0.38 7.01 -11.62
CA THR A 116 -1.40 6.90 -12.65
C THR A 116 -2.38 5.76 -12.35
N ILE A 117 -1.84 4.55 -12.12
CA ILE A 117 -2.66 3.36 -11.88
C ILE A 117 -3.38 3.48 -10.53
N GLY A 118 -2.66 3.85 -9.48
CA GLY A 118 -3.20 3.99 -8.13
C GLY A 118 -4.32 5.01 -8.06
N SER A 119 -4.20 6.17 -8.72
CA SER A 119 -5.27 7.18 -8.74
C SER A 119 -6.54 6.67 -9.40
N ILE A 120 -6.43 5.84 -10.45
CA ILE A 120 -7.58 5.23 -11.11
C ILE A 120 -8.20 4.15 -10.22
N VAL A 121 -7.38 3.20 -9.75
CA VAL A 121 -7.87 2.03 -8.99
C VAL A 121 -8.41 2.45 -7.62
N LEU A 122 -7.63 3.19 -6.83
CA LEU A 122 -8.04 3.67 -5.50
C LEU A 122 -9.16 4.71 -5.62
N GLY A 123 -9.06 5.63 -6.58
CA GLY A 123 -10.07 6.66 -6.81
C GLY A 123 -11.44 6.09 -7.19
N SER A 124 -11.48 4.97 -7.93
CA SER A 124 -12.73 4.26 -8.26
C SER A 124 -13.47 3.71 -7.03
N ARG A 125 -12.78 3.60 -5.88
CA ARG A 125 -13.33 3.17 -4.58
C ARG A 125 -13.44 4.32 -3.58
N GLY A 126 -13.26 5.57 -4.02
CA GLY A 126 -13.29 6.76 -3.15
C GLY A 126 -12.09 6.89 -2.22
N ILE A 127 -10.99 6.18 -2.51
CA ILE A 127 -9.77 6.19 -1.69
C ILE A 127 -8.78 7.21 -2.27
N ARG A 128 -8.35 8.18 -1.44
CA ARG A 128 -7.33 9.16 -1.83
C ARG A 128 -5.93 8.55 -1.80
N MET A 129 -5.13 8.79 -2.83
CA MET A 129 -3.73 8.36 -2.87
C MET A 129 -2.80 9.46 -2.34
N GLN A 130 -1.96 9.12 -1.36
CA GLN A 130 -0.87 9.96 -0.85
C GLN A 130 0.48 9.34 -1.25
N PRO A 131 1.13 9.81 -2.32
CA PRO A 131 2.37 9.21 -2.81
C PRO A 131 3.56 9.58 -1.90
N LEU A 132 4.33 8.58 -1.49
CA LEU A 132 5.57 8.72 -0.73
C LEU A 132 6.72 8.04 -1.48
N THR A 133 7.65 8.84 -2.00
CA THR A 133 8.80 8.34 -2.76
C THR A 133 9.97 8.01 -1.83
N VAL A 134 10.58 6.85 -2.05
CA VAL A 134 11.84 6.48 -1.40
C VAL A 134 13.00 6.86 -2.30
N THR A 135 13.82 7.82 -1.84
CA THR A 135 15.09 8.19 -2.47
C THR A 135 16.13 7.14 -2.07
N SER A 136 16.69 6.39 -3.02
CA SER A 136 17.65 5.33 -2.71
C SER A 136 19.03 5.91 -2.37
N SER A 137 19.30 6.18 -1.10
CA SER A 137 20.65 6.52 -0.59
C SER A 137 21.32 5.37 0.18
N ILE A 138 20.64 4.23 0.36
CA ILE A 138 21.16 3.08 1.10
C ILE A 138 21.81 2.08 0.12
N ALA A 139 23.14 2.20 0.02
CA ALA A 139 24.14 1.16 -0.24
C ALA A 139 23.78 0.01 -1.22
N LYS A 140 24.27 0.15 -2.45
CA LYS A 140 25.08 -0.83 -3.20
C LYS A 140 25.07 -2.30 -2.68
N GLU A 141 23.97 -3.03 -2.86
CA GLU A 141 23.99 -4.50 -2.97
C GLU A 141 23.04 -4.94 -4.07
N GLU A 142 23.56 -5.77 -5.00
CA GLU A 142 22.97 -6.23 -6.26
C GLU A 142 21.50 -6.72 -6.16
N PRO A 143 20.49 -5.92 -6.58
CA PRO A 143 19.12 -6.39 -6.80
C PRO A 143 18.81 -6.50 -8.31
N ILE A 144 19.82 -6.26 -9.16
CA ILE A 144 19.67 -5.90 -10.58
C ILE A 144 19.24 -7.08 -11.47
N LYS A 145 19.25 -8.32 -10.98
CA LYS A 145 18.95 -9.49 -11.83
C LYS A 145 17.48 -9.94 -11.87
N THR A 146 16.60 -9.44 -11.00
CA THR A 146 15.18 -9.90 -10.97
C THR A 146 14.18 -8.84 -11.41
N LEU A 147 14.51 -7.55 -11.27
CA LEU A 147 13.59 -6.46 -11.59
C LEU A 147 13.43 -6.22 -13.11
N ARG A 148 14.46 -6.55 -13.90
CA ARG A 148 14.47 -6.33 -15.36
C ARG A 148 13.35 -7.12 -16.07
N ASP A 149 13.02 -8.31 -15.57
CA ASP A 149 12.00 -9.16 -16.20
C ASP A 149 10.58 -8.73 -15.81
N GLY A 150 10.40 -8.18 -14.59
CA GLY A 150 9.13 -7.62 -14.13
C GLY A 150 8.76 -6.29 -14.81
N VAL A 151 9.73 -5.49 -15.25
CA VAL A 151 9.48 -4.25 -16.01
C VAL A 151 9.09 -4.55 -17.47
N ARG A 152 9.63 -5.62 -18.08
CA ARG A 152 9.27 -5.99 -19.47
C ARG A 152 7.82 -6.47 -19.60
N SER A 153 7.30 -7.24 -18.65
CA SER A 153 5.88 -7.66 -18.66
C SER A 153 4.93 -6.48 -18.47
N VAL A 154 5.35 -5.52 -17.67
CA VAL A 154 4.66 -4.27 -17.37
C VAL A 154 4.56 -3.34 -18.59
N VAL A 155 5.65 -3.23 -19.35
CA VAL A 155 5.66 -2.47 -20.60
C VAL A 155 4.78 -3.17 -21.63
N TRP A 156 4.86 -4.51 -21.73
CA TRP A 156 4.01 -5.31 -22.63
C TRP A 156 2.50 -5.12 -22.36
N LEU A 157 2.08 -5.12 -21.09
CA LEU A 157 0.66 -4.99 -20.70
C LEU A 157 0.05 -3.61 -20.99
N VAL A 158 0.86 -2.55 -21.08
CA VAL A 158 0.37 -1.17 -21.22
C VAL A 158 0.45 -0.66 -22.66
N THR A 159 1.38 -1.14 -23.49
CA THR A 159 1.55 -0.63 -24.87
C THR A 159 0.89 -1.49 -25.95
N GLY A 160 0.46 -2.73 -25.66
CA GLY A 160 -0.16 -3.64 -26.64
C GLY A 160 0.69 -3.91 -27.89
N SER A 161 1.96 -3.50 -27.88
CA SER A 161 2.84 -3.54 -29.04
C SER A 161 3.79 -4.72 -28.89
N ALA A 162 3.41 -5.85 -29.47
CA ALA A 162 4.37 -6.89 -29.79
C ALA A 162 5.25 -6.37 -30.94
N TRP A 163 6.47 -5.93 -30.63
CA TRP A 163 7.50 -5.77 -31.65
C TRP A 163 8.65 -6.72 -31.34
N GLY A 164 8.83 -7.71 -32.22
CA GLY A 164 9.95 -8.65 -32.16
C GLY A 164 9.60 -10.02 -32.74
N ARG A 165 9.60 -10.11 -34.06
CA ARG A 165 10.35 -11.21 -34.70
C ARG A 165 11.82 -10.81 -34.68
#